data_AF-A0A5N9GLJ3-F1
#
_entry.id   AF-A0A5N9GLJ3-F1
#
_cell.length_a   1.000
_cell.length_b   1.000
_cell.length_c   1.000
_cell.angle_alpha   90.00
_cell.angle_beta   90.00
_cell.angle_gamma   90.00
#
_symmetry.space_group_name_H-M   'P 1'
#
loop_
_entity.id
_entity.type
_entity.pdbx_description
1 polymer ?
#
loop_
_entity_poly.entity_id
_entity_poly.type
_entity_poly.pdbx_seq_one_letter_code
_entity_poly.pdbx_strand_id
1 'polypeptide(L)'
;MKIIDITVPISENTPVFPGDPHPIITSHKSHLLYENGVVVSELKLTTHSGTHIDAPAHVEPNGLCMDSFPVELVEGRACVVDMSWITHFESV
;
A
#
# COMPACT_ATOMS: atom_id res chain seq x y z
N MET A 1 -21.27 -13.94 -4.84
CA MET A 1 -19.84 -13.99 -4.49
C MET A 1 -19.58 -12.94 -3.42
N LYS A 2 -18.84 -13.24 -2.36
CA LYS A 2 -18.51 -12.28 -1.31
C LYS A 2 -17.11 -11.71 -1.60
N ILE A 3 -16.97 -10.39 -1.58
CA ILE A 3 -15.67 -9.73 -1.63
C ILE A 3 -15.16 -9.59 -0.19
N ILE A 4 -13.91 -9.98 0.04
CA ILE A 4 -13.24 -9.85 1.33
C ILE A 4 -12.13 -8.82 1.16
N ASP A 5 -12.16 -7.77 1.96
CA ASP A 5 -11.08 -6.80 2.03
C ASP A 5 -9.92 -7.37 2.85
N ILE A 6 -8.74 -7.39 2.25
CA ILE A 6 -7.48 -7.86 2.86
C ILE A 6 -6.46 -6.71 3.00
N THR A 7 -6.92 -5.46 2.88
CA THR A 7 -6.07 -4.28 3.00
C THR A 7 -6.01 -3.78 4.45
N VAL A 8 -4.88 -3.15 4.79
CA VAL A 8 -4.72 -2.40 6.04
C VAL A 8 -5.00 -0.91 5.75
N PRO A 9 -5.84 -0.22 6.55
CA PRO A 9 -6.08 1.20 6.39
C PRO A 9 -4.77 2.02 6.49
N ILE A 10 -4.63 3.00 5.61
CA ILE A 10 -3.49 3.94 5.63
C ILE A 10 -3.80 5.09 6.59
N SER A 11 -2.85 5.39 7.47
CA SER A 11 -2.85 6.51 8.38
C SER A 11 -1.42 6.93 8.71
N GLU A 12 -1.26 8.04 9.44
CA GLU A 12 0.06 8.45 9.96
C GLU A 12 0.67 7.42 10.92
N ASN A 13 -0.16 6.54 11.50
CA ASN A 13 0.27 5.45 12.38
C ASN A 13 0.53 4.13 11.63
N THR A 14 0.41 4.11 10.30
CA THR A 14 0.74 2.91 9.52
C THR A 14 2.19 2.51 9.79
N PRO A 15 2.46 1.25 10.18
CA PRO A 15 3.83 0.76 10.37
C PRO A 15 4.65 0.93 9.10
N VAL A 16 5.91 1.33 9.27
CA VAL A 16 6.88 1.48 8.17
C VAL A 16 8.14 0.69 8.49
N PHE A 17 8.93 0.41 7.44
CA PHE A 17 10.23 -0.20 7.63
C PHE A 17 11.16 0.75 8.41
N PRO A 18 12.05 0.26 9.30
CA PRO A 18 12.96 1.11 10.05
C PRO A 18 13.79 2.03 9.14
N GLY A 19 13.60 3.35 9.30
CA GLY A 19 14.30 4.38 8.51
C GLY A 19 13.45 5.00 7.40
N ASP A 20 12.33 4.38 7.02
CA ASP A 20 11.41 4.93 6.02
C ASP A 20 10.54 6.05 6.60
N PRO A 21 10.11 7.02 5.76
CA PRO A 21 9.20 8.05 6.20
C PRO A 21 7.77 7.51 6.42
N HIS A 22 7.13 7.96 7.49
CA HIS A 22 5.72 7.67 7.74
C HIS A 22 4.80 8.38 6.72
N PRO A 23 3.62 7.80 6.42
CA PRO A 23 2.56 8.49 5.69
C PRO A 23 2.21 9.85 6.30
N ILE A 24 1.95 10.85 5.45
CA ILE A 24 1.40 12.14 5.86
C ILE A 24 0.09 12.36 5.11
N ILE A 25 -0.97 12.73 5.83
CA ILE A 25 -2.30 12.95 5.26
C ILE A 25 -2.76 14.36 5.65
N THR A 26 -2.75 15.28 4.69
CA THR A 26 -3.17 16.68 4.93
C THR A 26 -4.53 16.93 4.31
N SER A 27 -5.52 17.32 5.11
CA SER A 27 -6.85 17.67 4.60
C SER A 27 -6.95 19.15 4.26
N HIS A 28 -7.45 19.45 3.08
CA HIS A 28 -7.70 20.79 2.55
C HIS A 28 -9.18 20.98 2.30
N LYS A 29 -9.71 22.17 2.61
CA LYS A 29 -11.07 22.55 2.26
C LYS A 29 -11.05 23.70 1.24
N SER A 30 -11.53 23.43 0.03
CA SER A 30 -11.68 24.45 -1.00
C SER A 30 -13.09 25.03 -0.99
N HIS A 31 -13.21 26.34 -0.94
CA HIS A 31 -14.48 27.06 -0.92
C HIS A 31 -14.86 27.68 -2.28
N LEU A 32 -14.10 27.40 -3.34
CA LEU A 32 -14.19 28.16 -4.59
C LEU A 32 -15.43 27.88 -5.44
N LEU A 33 -16.08 26.71 -5.31
CA LEU A 33 -17.13 26.25 -6.24
C LEU A 33 -18.42 25.74 -5.58
N TYR A 34 -18.45 25.59 -4.25
CA TYR A 34 -19.59 25.01 -3.53
C TYR A 34 -19.79 25.72 -2.20
N GLU A 35 -21.04 26.04 -1.83
CA GLU A 35 -21.37 26.76 -0.58
C GLU A 35 -20.81 26.07 0.67
N ASN A 36 -20.79 24.73 0.67
CA ASN A 36 -20.25 23.92 1.77
C ASN A 36 -18.75 23.60 1.62
N GLY A 37 -18.13 24.03 0.51
CA GLY A 37 -16.77 23.67 0.10
C GLY A 37 -16.63 22.19 -0.31
N VAL A 38 -15.44 21.83 -0.77
CA VAL A 38 -15.03 20.45 -1.07
C VAL A 38 -13.83 20.12 -0.20
N VAL A 39 -13.85 18.95 0.43
CA VAL A 39 -12.71 18.43 1.19
C VAL A 39 -11.89 17.54 0.25
N VAL A 40 -10.59 17.80 0.19
CA VAL A 40 -9.59 17.02 -0.55
C VAL A 40 -8.45 16.71 0.40
N SER A 41 -7.87 15.51 0.30
CA SER A 41 -6.69 15.16 1.08
C SER A 41 -5.47 15.03 0.18
N GLU A 42 -4.37 15.67 0.56
CA GLU A 42 -3.04 15.38 0.04
C GLU A 42 -2.49 14.15 0.79
N LEU A 43 -1.95 13.19 0.02
CA LEU A 43 -1.32 11.99 0.54
C LEU A 43 0.16 12.01 0.16
N LYS A 44 1.06 11.94 1.15
CA LYS A 44 2.47 11.70 0.93
C LYS A 44 2.82 10.32 1.48
N LEU A 45 3.11 9.38 0.58
CA LEU A 45 3.32 7.97 0.86
C LEU A 45 4.64 7.48 0.24
N THR A 46 5.14 6.35 0.73
CA THR A 46 6.17 5.57 0.02
C THR A 46 5.50 4.46 -0.80
N THR A 47 6.23 3.84 -1.71
CA THR A 47 5.76 2.66 -2.45
C THR A 47 5.51 1.44 -1.56
N HIS A 48 6.04 1.43 -0.33
CA HIS A 48 5.92 0.34 0.64
C HIS A 48 5.03 0.69 1.84
N SER A 49 4.15 1.69 1.70
CA SER A 49 3.21 2.08 2.75
C SER A 49 1.95 1.21 2.74
N GLY A 50 1.69 0.47 3.82
CA GLY A 50 0.48 -0.36 3.98
C GLY A 50 0.48 -1.62 3.11
N THR A 51 -0.71 -2.09 2.71
CA THR A 51 -0.84 -3.22 1.76
C THR A 51 -0.43 -2.76 0.36
N HIS A 52 0.65 -3.33 -0.19
CA HIS A 52 1.26 -2.91 -1.46
C HIS A 52 1.79 -4.11 -2.27
N ILE A 53 2.35 -3.83 -3.44
CA ILE A 53 2.99 -4.81 -4.34
C ILE A 53 4.41 -4.32 -4.64
N ASP A 54 5.38 -5.23 -4.56
CA ASP A 54 6.77 -4.95 -4.90
C ASP A 54 7.05 -5.21 -6.38
N ALA A 55 7.71 -4.26 -7.03
CA ALA A 55 8.31 -4.45 -8.34
C ALA A 55 9.76 -4.93 -8.21
N PRO A 56 10.31 -5.69 -9.18
CA PRO A 56 11.73 -6.06 -9.20
C PRO A 56 12.70 -4.88 -9.06
N ALA A 57 12.34 -3.71 -9.61
CA ALA A 57 13.11 -2.47 -9.48
C ALA A 57 13.35 -2.03 -8.01
N HIS A 58 12.58 -2.55 -7.05
CA HIS A 58 12.76 -2.28 -5.63
C HIS A 58 14.14 -2.73 -5.11
N VAL A 59 14.68 -3.83 -5.63
CA VAL A 59 15.95 -4.43 -5.16
C VAL A 59 16.97 -4.68 -6.26
N GLU A 60 16.53 -4.65 -7.53
CA GLU A 60 17.39 -4.86 -8.70
C GLU A 60 17.49 -3.55 -9.50
N PRO A 61 18.68 -2.91 -9.63
CA PRO A 61 18.85 -1.63 -10.32
C PRO A 61 18.30 -1.57 -11.75
N ASN A 62 18.24 -2.70 -12.46
CA ASN A 62 17.67 -2.80 -13.81
C ASN A 62 16.37 -3.61 -13.85
N GLY A 63 15.72 -3.79 -12.69
CA GLY A 63 14.46 -4.50 -12.57
C GLY A 63 13.32 -3.76 -13.25
N LEU A 64 12.28 -4.50 -13.62
CA LEU A 64 11.05 -3.91 -14.17
C LEU A 64 10.32 -3.09 -13.10
N CYS A 65 9.78 -1.94 -13.48
CA CYS A 65 8.89 -1.11 -12.67
C CYS A 65 7.43 -1.57 -12.81
N MET A 66 6.58 -1.25 -11.83
CA MET A 66 5.18 -1.70 -11.81
C MET A 66 4.35 -1.27 -13.03
N ASP A 67 4.66 -0.12 -13.63
CA ASP A 67 4.01 0.40 -14.84
C ASP A 67 4.28 -0.45 -16.10
N SER A 68 5.26 -1.36 -16.03
CA SER A 68 5.59 -2.30 -17.11
C SER A 68 4.83 -3.63 -17.02
N PHE A 69 4.08 -3.89 -15.93
CA PHE A 69 3.41 -5.17 -15.71
C PHE A 69 2.01 -5.19 -16.36
N PRO A 70 1.65 -6.30 -17.05
CA PRO A 70 0.28 -6.50 -17.51
C PRO A 70 -0.70 -6.60 -16.33
N VAL A 71 -1.89 -6.01 -16.46
CA VAL A 71 -2.91 -5.96 -15.39
C VAL A 71 -3.41 -7.35 -14.99
N GLU A 72 -3.31 -8.31 -15.89
CA GLU A 72 -3.67 -9.71 -15.66
C GLU A 72 -2.82 -10.38 -14.57
N LEU A 73 -1.68 -9.78 -14.19
CA LEU A 73 -0.86 -10.27 -13.08
C LEU A 73 -1.36 -9.85 -11.70
N VAL A 74 -2.26 -8.86 -11.60
CA VAL A 74 -2.82 -8.41 -10.31
C VAL A 74 -4.21 -8.99 -10.01
N GLU A 75 -4.72 -9.88 -10.86
CA GLU A 75 -5.95 -10.62 -10.66
C GLU A 75 -5.73 -12.11 -10.94
N GLY A 76 -6.23 -12.99 -10.07
CA GLY A 76 -6.13 -14.42 -10.33
C GLY A 76 -6.62 -15.30 -9.18
N ARG A 77 -6.42 -16.60 -9.36
CA ARG A 77 -6.71 -17.58 -8.32
C ARG A 77 -5.62 -17.52 -7.25
N ALA A 78 -6.00 -17.20 -6.02
CA ALA A 78 -5.13 -17.27 -4.86
C ALA A 78 -5.37 -18.57 -4.06
N CYS A 79 -4.33 -19.05 -3.39
CA CYS A 79 -4.42 -20.09 -2.37
C CYS A 79 -4.04 -19.48 -1.02
N VAL A 80 -4.85 -19.70 0.00
CA VAL A 80 -4.53 -19.28 1.38
C VAL A 80 -3.94 -20.47 2.11
N VAL A 81 -2.70 -20.35 2.55
CA VAL A 81 -2.00 -21.37 3.34
C VAL A 81 -1.89 -20.88 4.78
N ASP A 82 -2.47 -21.61 5.72
CA ASP A 82 -2.37 -21.29 7.14
C ASP A 82 -1.05 -21.79 7.73
N MET A 83 -0.20 -20.84 8.13
CA MET A 83 1.09 -21.09 8.79
C MET A 83 1.14 -20.52 10.22
N SER A 84 -0.02 -20.26 10.83
CA SER A 84 -0.12 -19.72 12.20
C SER A 84 0.50 -20.61 13.29
N TRP A 85 0.78 -21.88 12.96
CA TRP A 85 1.45 -22.85 13.83
C TRP A 85 2.98 -22.68 13.90
N ILE A 86 3.58 -21.86 13.05
CA ILE A 86 5.02 -21.56 13.10
C ILE A 86 5.27 -20.51 14.18
N THR A 87 5.92 -20.90 15.28
CA THR A 87 6.16 -20.05 16.46
C THR A 87 7.60 -19.55 16.61
N HIS A 88 8.52 -20.02 15.76
CA HIS A 88 9.93 -19.65 15.79
C HIS A 88 10.40 -19.21 14.40
N PHE A 89 10.98 -18.02 14.35
CA PHE A 89 11.64 -17.47 13.18
C PHE A 89 13.07 -17.13 13.60
N GLU A 90 14.05 -17.77 12.96
CA GLU A 90 15.44 -17.31 13.03
C GLU A 90 15.60 -16.21 11.98
N SER A 91 16.11 -15.05 12.38
CA SER A 91 16.50 -14.00 11.44
C SER A 91 17.69 -14.51 10.63
N VAL A 92 17.53 -14.53 9.31
CA VAL A 92 18.63 -14.78 8.35
C VAL A 92 19.55 -13.58 8.28
#